data_AF-A0A534TEL3-F1
#
_entry.id   AF-A0A534TEL3-F1
#
_cell.length_a   1.000
_cell.length_b   1.000
_cell.length_c   1.000
_cell.angle_alpha   90.00
_cell.angle_beta   90.00
_cell.angle_gamma   90.00
#
_symmetry.space_group_name_H-M   'P 1'
#
loop_
_entity.id
_entity.type
_entity.pdbx_description
1 polymer ?
#
loop_
_entity_poly.entity_id
_entity_poly.type
_entity_poly.pdbx_seq_one_letter_code
_entity_poly.pdbx_strand_id
1 'polypeptide(L)'
;MFVAHHYRHAPHCSTFVVECDAATWERAGLASLSEDESRRYCEAVFVADLRGHPLLTNRSLWITFKVVTNRRWSHDNVVLIGDALRTVHFSIGSGTRNALEDAIALFWAFETHGADVPAALQAFEEARRPGVDKFLNVAERSYAWYERFREKMQLDPWPFAYDYVMRGGRISHERLKKRSPGFVAGYEARMVSRTAAPPAG
;
A
#
# COMPACT_ATOMS: atom_id res chain seq x y z
N MET A 1 -12.19 12.06 5.61
CA MET A 1 -11.99 11.64 4.22
C MET A 1 -11.87 10.13 4.24
N PHE A 2 -12.66 9.48 3.41
CA PHE A 2 -12.62 8.05 3.19
C PHE A 2 -11.92 7.78 1.86
N VAL A 3 -11.18 6.68 1.80
CA VAL A 3 -10.53 6.18 0.58
C VAL A 3 -10.95 4.72 0.42
N ALA A 4 -11.28 4.34 -0.81
CA ALA A 4 -11.58 2.96 -1.16
C ALA A 4 -10.53 2.40 -2.13
N HIS A 5 -10.09 1.18 -1.86
CA HIS A 5 -9.28 0.37 -2.77
C HIS A 5 -10.14 -0.79 -3.25
N HIS A 6 -10.43 -0.85 -4.55
CA HIS A 6 -11.32 -1.87 -5.08
C HIS A 6 -10.80 -2.51 -6.37
N TYR A 7 -10.99 -3.82 -6.48
CA TYR A 7 -10.56 -4.61 -7.63
C TYR A 7 -11.38 -5.90 -7.74
N ARG A 8 -11.67 -6.31 -8.97
CA ARG A 8 -12.44 -7.51 -9.27
C ARG A 8 -11.57 -8.77 -9.10
N HIS A 9 -12.07 -9.76 -8.36
CA HIS A 9 -11.38 -11.05 -8.18
C HIS A 9 -12.22 -12.24 -8.69
N ALA A 10 -13.50 -12.04 -9.00
CA ALA A 10 -14.38 -13.06 -9.55
C ALA A 10 -15.41 -12.43 -10.51
N PRO A 11 -16.14 -13.22 -11.33
CA PRO A 11 -17.08 -12.67 -12.30
C PRO A 11 -18.07 -11.67 -11.74
N HIS A 12 -18.56 -11.91 -10.52
CA HIS A 12 -19.59 -11.12 -9.84
C HIS A 12 -19.13 -10.55 -8.48
N CYS A 13 -17.81 -10.59 -8.17
CA CYS A 13 -17.31 -10.11 -6.89
C CYS A 13 -16.03 -9.27 -7.05
N SER A 14 -15.96 -8.23 -6.24
CA SER A 14 -14.80 -7.35 -6.08
C SER A 14 -14.44 -7.24 -4.61
N THR A 15 -13.15 -7.10 -4.31
CA THR A 15 -12.69 -6.60 -3.02
C THR A 15 -12.98 -5.10 -2.96
N PHE A 16 -13.41 -4.61 -1.80
CA PHE A 16 -13.61 -3.18 -1.52
C PHE A 16 -13.08 -2.87 -0.12
N VAL A 17 -11.84 -2.39 -0.02
CA VAL A 17 -11.20 -2.03 1.25
C VAL A 17 -11.42 -0.54 1.49
N VAL A 18 -11.97 -0.19 2.65
CA VAL A 18 -12.15 1.20 3.06
C VAL A 18 -11.13 1.57 4.12
N GLU A 19 -10.49 2.72 3.98
CA GLU A 19 -9.64 3.33 5.00
C GLU A 19 -10.02 4.81 5.22
N CYS A 20 -9.70 5.34 6.40
CA CYS A 20 -9.86 6.76 6.72
C CYS A 20 -8.88 7.20 7.80
N ASP A 21 -8.62 8.51 7.87
CA ASP A 21 -7.82 9.09 8.96
C ASP A 21 -8.55 9.01 10.31
N ALA A 22 -7.79 8.99 11.43
CA ALA A 22 -8.33 8.84 12.78
C ALA A 22 -9.41 9.90 13.10
N ALA A 23 -9.18 11.15 12.70
CA ALA A 23 -10.14 12.23 12.93
C ALA A 23 -11.47 12.00 12.16
N THR A 24 -11.43 11.36 10.99
CA THR A 24 -12.63 10.96 10.24
C THR A 24 -13.33 9.80 10.90
N TRP A 25 -12.57 8.81 11.38
CA TRP A 25 -13.11 7.67 12.08
C TRP A 25 -13.88 8.09 13.35
N GLU A 26 -13.30 9.00 14.14
CA GLU A 26 -13.92 9.59 15.32
C GLU A 26 -15.17 10.39 14.97
N ARG A 27 -15.09 11.33 14.02
CA ARG A 27 -16.25 12.15 13.60
C ARG A 27 -17.40 11.32 13.04
N ALA A 28 -17.09 10.19 12.40
CA ALA A 28 -18.09 9.29 11.84
C ALA A 28 -18.70 8.36 12.92
N GLY A 29 -18.17 8.35 14.15
CA GLY A 29 -18.69 7.51 15.23
C GLY A 29 -18.52 6.00 14.98
N LEU A 30 -17.55 5.61 14.14
CA LEU A 30 -17.40 4.22 13.69
C LEU A 30 -17.06 3.25 14.83
N ALA A 31 -16.50 3.75 15.93
CA ALA A 31 -16.18 2.97 17.13
C ALA A 31 -17.39 2.27 17.76
N SER A 32 -18.57 2.91 17.70
CA SER A 32 -19.80 2.44 18.33
C SER A 32 -20.71 1.67 17.38
N LEU A 33 -20.38 1.62 16.09
CA LEU A 33 -21.19 0.93 15.09
C LEU A 33 -20.90 -0.57 15.09
N SER A 34 -21.94 -1.38 14.94
CA SER A 34 -21.80 -2.78 14.53
C SER A 34 -21.18 -2.91 13.13
N GLU A 35 -20.77 -4.13 12.77
CA GLU A 35 -20.26 -4.43 11.42
C GLU A 35 -21.26 -4.04 10.32
N ASP A 36 -22.56 -4.34 10.51
CA ASP A 36 -23.59 -4.03 9.53
C ASP A 36 -23.91 -2.53 9.46
N GLU A 37 -23.90 -1.82 10.58
CA GLU A 37 -24.05 -0.35 10.59
C GLU A 37 -22.86 0.33 9.91
N SER A 38 -21.63 -0.13 10.20
CA SER A 38 -20.41 0.35 9.52
C SER A 38 -20.47 0.09 8.02
N ARG A 39 -20.93 -1.09 7.59
CA ARG A 39 -21.14 -1.43 6.18
C ARG A 39 -22.09 -0.44 5.51
N ARG A 40 -23.29 -0.22 6.09
CA ARG A 40 -24.28 0.71 5.55
C ARG A 40 -23.76 2.15 5.50
N TYR A 41 -22.99 2.56 6.52
CA TYR A 41 -22.31 3.85 6.51
C TYR A 41 -21.36 3.98 5.32
N CYS A 42 -20.51 2.97 5.09
CA CYS A 42 -19.60 2.94 3.95
C CYS A 42 -20.35 2.89 2.60
N GLU A 43 -21.47 2.17 2.50
CA GLU A 43 -22.32 2.17 1.30
C GLU A 43 -22.86 3.57 0.98
N ALA A 44 -23.28 4.31 2.00
CA ALA A 44 -23.74 5.69 1.83
C ALA A 44 -22.61 6.62 1.40
N VAL A 45 -21.41 6.47 1.97
CA VAL A 45 -20.21 7.25 1.58
C VAL A 45 -19.83 7.02 0.12
N PHE A 46 -19.88 5.77 -0.35
CA PHE A 46 -19.43 5.36 -1.68
C PHE A 46 -20.58 5.06 -2.65
N VAL A 47 -21.76 5.64 -2.44
CA VAL A 47 -22.96 5.35 -3.25
C VAL A 47 -22.74 5.56 -4.75
N ALA A 48 -22.00 6.60 -5.12
CA ALA A 48 -21.68 6.91 -6.52
C ALA A 48 -20.73 5.87 -7.15
N ASP A 49 -19.74 5.40 -6.38
CA ASP A 49 -18.76 4.42 -6.82
C ASP A 49 -19.36 3.01 -6.92
N LEU A 50 -20.26 2.67 -5.99
CA LEU A 50 -20.93 1.37 -5.92
C LEU A 50 -22.03 1.19 -6.96
N ARG A 51 -22.59 2.29 -7.50
CA ARG A 51 -23.64 2.26 -8.53
C ARG A 51 -24.83 1.35 -8.16
N GLY A 52 -25.20 1.36 -6.89
CA GLY A 52 -26.31 0.57 -6.33
C GLY A 52 -25.97 -0.88 -5.97
N HIS A 53 -24.72 -1.33 -6.14
CA HIS A 53 -24.28 -2.64 -5.64
C HIS A 53 -23.99 -2.60 -4.13
N PRO A 54 -24.37 -3.65 -3.38
CA PRO A 54 -24.10 -3.70 -1.95
C PRO A 54 -22.63 -4.02 -1.64
N LEU A 55 -22.17 -3.59 -0.48
CA LEU A 55 -20.98 -4.11 0.18
C LEU A 55 -21.34 -5.42 0.89
N LEU A 56 -20.44 -6.40 0.81
CA LEU A 56 -20.57 -7.69 1.50
C LEU A 56 -19.69 -7.72 2.74
N THR A 57 -20.17 -8.30 3.84
CA THR A 57 -19.42 -8.47 5.09
C THR A 57 -18.65 -9.79 5.12
N ASN A 58 -17.46 -9.79 5.69
CA ASN A 58 -16.70 -11.00 6.00
C ASN A 58 -15.77 -10.75 7.20
N ARG A 59 -16.35 -10.50 8.39
CA ARG A 59 -15.62 -9.98 9.56
C ARG A 59 -14.88 -8.69 9.20
N SER A 60 -15.57 -7.80 8.51
CA SER A 60 -15.13 -6.51 7.99
C SER A 60 -15.08 -5.47 9.10
N LEU A 61 -14.20 -5.71 10.08
CA LEU A 61 -14.03 -4.87 11.26
C LEU A 61 -12.99 -3.78 11.01
N TRP A 62 -13.17 -2.62 11.64
CA TRP A 62 -12.17 -1.56 11.65
C TRP A 62 -10.95 -2.00 12.45
N ILE A 63 -9.78 -1.93 11.82
CA ILE A 63 -8.50 -2.21 12.45
C ILE A 63 -7.51 -1.10 12.12
N THR A 64 -6.58 -0.84 13.05
CA THR A 64 -5.37 -0.08 12.74
C THR A 64 -4.36 -1.02 12.11
N PHE A 65 -3.88 -0.71 10.91
CA PHE A 65 -2.85 -1.49 10.25
C PHE A 65 -1.57 -1.49 11.11
N LYS A 66 -1.12 -2.67 11.55
CA LYS A 66 0.10 -2.80 12.34
C LYS A 66 1.28 -3.03 11.42
N VAL A 67 2.22 -2.10 11.42
CA VAL A 67 3.50 -2.27 10.73
C VAL A 67 4.42 -3.11 11.61
N VAL A 68 4.70 -4.35 11.18
CA VAL A 68 5.68 -5.24 11.81
C VAL A 68 6.98 -5.19 11.02
N THR A 69 8.09 -4.98 11.71
CA THR A 69 9.45 -5.13 11.18
C THR A 69 10.30 -5.89 12.19
N ASN A 70 11.20 -6.75 11.70
CA ASN A 70 12.09 -7.54 12.53
C ASN A 70 13.55 -7.32 12.13
N ARG A 71 14.39 -6.96 13.11
CA ARG A 71 15.84 -6.81 12.89
C ARG A 71 16.50 -8.16 12.61
N ARG A 72 16.10 -9.21 13.34
CA ARG A 72 16.62 -10.57 13.23
C ARG A 72 15.51 -11.47 12.67
N TRP A 73 15.82 -12.28 11.66
CA TRP A 73 14.80 -13.03 10.92
C TRP A 73 14.63 -14.47 11.44
N SER A 74 15.58 -14.93 12.24
CA SER A 74 15.58 -16.26 12.84
C SER A 74 16.15 -16.27 14.25
N HIS A 75 15.81 -17.29 15.02
CA HIS A 75 16.46 -17.61 16.28
C HIS A 75 16.53 -19.13 16.42
N ASP A 76 17.74 -19.65 16.59
CA ASP A 76 18.02 -21.08 16.68
C ASP A 76 17.46 -21.82 15.46
N ASN A 77 16.42 -22.64 15.64
CA ASN A 77 15.76 -23.38 14.56
C ASN A 77 14.42 -22.75 14.12
N VAL A 78 14.11 -21.53 14.56
CA VAL A 78 12.88 -20.81 14.23
C VAL A 78 13.19 -19.70 13.23
N VAL A 79 12.40 -19.61 12.16
CA VAL A 79 12.52 -18.57 11.13
C VAL A 79 11.16 -17.88 10.92
N LEU A 80 11.20 -16.57 10.74
CA LEU A 80 10.04 -15.77 10.37
C LEU A 80 10.04 -15.60 8.85
N ILE A 81 8.86 -15.74 8.22
CA ILE A 81 8.63 -15.44 6.81
C ILE A 81 7.29 -14.73 6.63
N GLY A 82 7.10 -14.04 5.50
CA GLY A 82 5.84 -13.33 5.22
C GLY A 82 5.50 -12.28 6.28
N ASP A 83 4.22 -12.16 6.63
CA ASP A 83 3.73 -11.12 7.55
C ASP A 83 4.27 -11.26 8.98
N ALA A 84 4.66 -12.48 9.41
CA ALA A 84 5.31 -12.68 10.70
C ALA A 84 6.72 -12.07 10.74
N LEU A 85 7.40 -12.04 9.59
CA LEU A 85 8.70 -11.38 9.45
C LEU A 85 8.54 -9.88 9.23
N ARG A 86 7.60 -9.49 8.36
CA ARG A 86 7.33 -8.10 8.02
C ARG A 86 5.99 -7.95 7.32
N THR A 87 5.22 -6.95 7.71
CA THR A 87 3.96 -6.61 7.02
C THR A 87 4.20 -5.59 5.93
N VAL A 88 3.47 -5.73 4.82
CA VAL A 88 3.47 -4.74 3.74
C VAL A 88 2.09 -4.11 3.63
N HIS A 89 2.03 -2.78 3.56
CA HIS A 89 0.75 -2.08 3.43
C HIS A 89 -0.04 -2.57 2.20
N PHE A 90 -1.33 -2.87 2.38
CA PHE A 90 -2.18 -3.47 1.34
C PHE A 90 -2.30 -2.59 0.09
N SER A 91 -2.13 -1.27 0.20
CA SER A 91 -2.14 -0.36 -0.95
C SER A 91 -1.01 -0.60 -1.96
N ILE A 92 -0.03 -1.45 -1.62
CA ILE A 92 1.05 -1.89 -2.53
C ILE A 92 0.75 -3.28 -3.11
N GLY A 93 -0.11 -4.08 -2.47
CA GLY A 93 -0.57 -5.37 -2.98
C GLY A 93 0.54 -6.41 -3.18
N SER A 94 1.45 -6.57 -2.21
CA SER A 94 2.60 -7.48 -2.36
C SER A 94 2.89 -8.41 -1.18
N GLY A 95 2.03 -8.46 -0.15
CA GLY A 95 2.22 -9.34 1.02
C GLY A 95 2.36 -10.81 0.64
N THR A 96 1.39 -11.37 -0.09
CA THR A 96 1.41 -12.78 -0.54
C THR A 96 2.64 -13.09 -1.39
N ARG A 97 2.99 -12.20 -2.33
CA ARG A 97 4.18 -12.36 -3.17
C ARG A 97 5.44 -12.40 -2.31
N ASN A 98 5.58 -11.50 -1.34
CA ASN A 98 6.74 -11.48 -0.44
C ASN A 98 6.83 -12.76 0.39
N ALA A 99 5.71 -13.23 0.93
CA ALA A 99 5.67 -14.48 1.69
C ALA A 99 6.13 -15.69 0.84
N LEU A 100 5.69 -15.76 -0.42
CA LEU A 100 6.13 -16.81 -1.35
C LEU A 100 7.61 -16.67 -1.72
N GLU A 101 8.09 -15.45 -1.99
CA GLU A 101 9.51 -15.21 -2.26
C GLU A 101 10.40 -15.60 -1.07
N ASP A 102 9.93 -15.36 0.16
CA ASP A 102 10.64 -15.77 1.36
C ASP A 102 10.67 -17.30 1.49
N ALA A 103 9.53 -17.98 1.29
CA ALA A 103 9.46 -19.44 1.33
C ALA A 103 10.36 -20.10 0.27
N ILE A 104 10.39 -19.56 -0.95
CA ILE A 104 11.24 -20.05 -2.03
C ILE A 104 12.73 -19.86 -1.69
N ALA A 105 13.12 -18.70 -1.17
CA ALA A 105 14.50 -18.46 -0.78
C ALA A 105 14.93 -19.37 0.39
N LEU A 106 14.04 -19.59 1.35
CA LEU A 106 14.29 -20.51 2.46
C LEU A 106 14.50 -21.94 1.94
N PHE A 107 13.66 -22.40 1.02
CA PHE A 107 13.82 -23.71 0.37
C PHE A 107 15.20 -23.84 -0.28
N TRP A 108 15.62 -22.88 -1.11
CA TRP A 108 16.92 -22.94 -1.77
C TRP A 108 18.12 -22.90 -0.81
N ALA A 109 17.98 -22.19 0.31
CA ALA A 109 19.02 -22.17 1.34
C ALA A 109 19.19 -23.56 1.99
N PHE A 110 18.09 -24.26 2.28
CA PHE A 110 18.14 -25.63 2.78
C PHE A 110 18.61 -26.65 1.73
N GLU A 111 18.25 -26.49 0.46
CA GLU A 111 18.80 -27.32 -0.63
C GLU A 111 20.33 -27.19 -0.72
N THR A 112 20.88 -26.01 -0.44
CA THR A 112 22.32 -25.74 -0.54
C THR A 112 23.09 -26.21 0.70
N HIS A 113 22.55 -25.96 1.89
CA HIS A 113 23.26 -26.18 3.16
C HIS A 113 22.82 -27.46 3.90
N GLY A 114 21.79 -28.16 3.42
CA GLY A 114 21.32 -29.43 3.97
C GLY A 114 20.87 -29.30 5.43
N ALA A 115 21.39 -30.20 6.29
CA ALA A 115 21.03 -30.26 7.70
C ALA A 115 21.69 -29.18 8.59
N ASP A 116 22.58 -28.35 8.02
CA ASP A 116 23.17 -27.21 8.72
C ASP A 116 22.16 -26.05 8.80
N VAL A 117 21.27 -26.13 9.79
CA VAL A 117 20.21 -25.14 10.02
C VAL A 117 20.77 -23.72 10.20
N PRO A 118 21.79 -23.46 11.04
CA PRO A 118 22.38 -22.13 11.15
C PRO A 118 22.86 -21.57 9.81
N ALA A 119 23.57 -22.36 9.00
CA ALA A 119 24.07 -21.90 7.71
C ALA A 119 22.93 -21.62 6.71
N ALA A 120 21.91 -22.48 6.66
CA ALA A 120 20.75 -22.28 5.80
C ALA A 120 19.98 -20.99 6.16
N LEU A 121 19.75 -20.74 7.45
CA LEU A 121 19.03 -19.54 7.89
C LEU A 121 19.82 -18.25 7.64
N GLN A 122 21.15 -18.29 7.76
CA GLN A 122 22.01 -17.17 7.38
C GLN A 122 21.93 -16.89 5.87
N ALA A 123 22.07 -17.93 5.03
CA ALA A 123 22.01 -17.79 3.58
C ALA A 123 20.64 -17.27 3.08
N PHE A 124 19.54 -17.71 3.71
CA PHE A 124 18.20 -17.17 3.47
C PHE A 124 18.14 -15.65 3.72
N GLU A 125 18.65 -15.21 4.87
CA GLU A 125 18.63 -13.79 5.24
C GLU A 125 19.49 -12.95 4.29
N GLU A 126 20.70 -13.40 3.97
CA GLU A 126 21.63 -12.71 3.06
C GLU A 126 21.04 -12.58 1.64
N ALA A 127 20.37 -13.62 1.15
CA ALA A 127 19.76 -13.59 -0.17
C ALA A 127 18.56 -12.63 -0.26
N ARG A 128 17.79 -12.49 0.81
CA ARG A 128 16.52 -11.74 0.81
C ARG A 128 16.64 -10.31 1.29
N ARG A 129 17.48 -10.05 2.30
CA ARG A 129 17.59 -8.74 2.98
C ARG A 129 17.79 -7.56 2.03
N PRO A 130 18.70 -7.59 1.03
CA PRO A 130 18.88 -6.44 0.13
C PRO A 130 17.63 -6.07 -0.68
N GLY A 131 16.89 -7.07 -1.16
CA GLY A 131 15.65 -6.86 -1.90
C GLY A 131 14.52 -6.33 -1.01
N VAL A 132 14.45 -6.84 0.22
CA VAL A 132 13.48 -6.45 1.24
C VAL A 132 13.72 -5.03 1.73
N ASP A 133 14.95 -4.65 2.07
CA ASP A 133 15.26 -3.32 2.59
C ASP A 133 14.94 -2.23 1.55
N LYS A 134 15.28 -2.50 0.28
CA LYS A 134 14.90 -1.61 -0.83
C LYS A 134 13.39 -1.49 -0.97
N PHE A 135 12.66 -2.58 -0.76
CA PHE A 135 11.21 -2.60 -0.85
C PHE A 135 10.55 -1.83 0.31
N LEU A 136 11.01 -2.05 1.55
CA LEU A 136 10.47 -1.38 2.73
C LEU A 136 10.64 0.14 2.64
N ASN A 137 11.80 0.63 2.20
CA ASN A 137 12.02 2.06 1.96
C ASN A 137 10.99 2.67 0.98
N VAL A 138 10.60 1.94 -0.06
CA VAL A 138 9.57 2.38 -1.01
C VAL A 138 8.18 2.34 -0.36
N ALA A 139 7.91 1.30 0.44
CA ALA A 139 6.65 1.10 1.12
C ALA A 139 6.38 2.18 2.18
N GLU A 140 7.38 2.50 3.00
CA GLU A 140 7.32 3.55 4.01
C GLU A 140 7.03 4.93 3.39
N ARG A 141 7.70 5.26 2.28
CA ARG A 141 7.42 6.51 1.56
C ARG A 141 5.99 6.57 1.01
N SER A 142 5.48 5.45 0.49
CA SER A 142 4.09 5.36 0.05
C SER A 142 3.12 5.49 1.23
N TYR A 143 3.41 4.86 2.36
CA TYR A 143 2.59 4.92 3.57
C TYR A 143 2.53 6.35 4.13
N ALA A 144 3.69 6.99 4.30
CA ALA A 144 3.77 8.38 4.75
C ALA A 144 3.06 9.37 3.82
N TRP A 145 2.97 9.05 2.52
CA TRP A 145 2.19 9.83 1.56
C TRP A 145 0.68 9.71 1.83
N TYR A 146 0.17 8.51 2.13
CA TYR A 146 -1.24 8.27 2.47
C TYR A 146 -1.65 8.91 3.80
N GLU A 147 -0.77 8.93 4.80
CA GLU A 147 -1.02 9.65 6.08
C GLU A 147 -1.31 11.14 5.85
N ARG A 148 -0.75 11.74 4.78
CA ARG A 148 -0.96 13.14 4.40
C ARG A 148 -1.96 13.31 3.27
N PHE A 149 -2.72 12.28 2.91
CA PHE A 149 -3.57 12.28 1.72
C PHE A 149 -4.54 13.46 1.68
N ARG A 150 -5.08 13.87 2.84
CA ARG A 150 -5.98 15.03 2.94
C ARG A 150 -5.35 16.32 2.43
N GLU A 151 -4.08 16.56 2.77
CA GLU A 151 -3.30 17.70 2.27
C GLU A 151 -3.05 17.54 0.77
N LYS A 152 -2.73 16.31 0.33
CA LYS A 152 -2.50 16.01 -1.09
C LYS A 152 -3.73 16.25 -1.95
N MET A 153 -4.92 15.99 -1.44
CA MET A 153 -6.19 16.26 -2.13
C MET A 153 -6.49 17.74 -2.33
N GLN A 154 -5.73 18.66 -1.72
CA GLN A 154 -5.82 20.09 -1.99
C GLN A 154 -5.04 20.51 -3.25
N LEU A 155 -4.25 19.60 -3.85
CA LEU A 155 -3.53 19.85 -5.09
C LEU A 155 -4.47 19.82 -6.28
N ASP A 156 -4.14 20.62 -7.31
CA ASP A 156 -4.78 20.49 -8.63
C ASP A 156 -4.64 19.05 -9.17
N PRO A 157 -5.59 18.54 -9.97
CA PRO A 157 -5.63 17.13 -10.39
C PRO A 157 -4.32 16.61 -11.03
N TRP A 158 -3.63 17.46 -11.80
CA TRP A 158 -2.38 17.09 -12.47
C TRP A 158 -1.20 16.96 -11.50
N PRO A 159 -0.87 17.99 -10.70
CA PRO A 159 0.05 17.86 -9.57
C PRO A 159 -0.28 16.72 -8.61
N PHE A 160 -1.55 16.51 -8.26
CA PHE A 160 -1.98 15.40 -7.43
C PHE A 160 -1.62 14.05 -8.06
N ALA A 161 -2.03 13.82 -9.32
CA ALA A 161 -1.77 12.56 -10.01
C ALA A 161 -0.27 12.31 -10.17
N TYR A 162 0.52 13.35 -10.45
CA TYR A 162 1.97 13.23 -10.59
C TYR A 162 2.61 12.86 -9.24
N ASP A 163 2.29 13.59 -8.17
CA ASP A 163 2.78 13.34 -6.82
C ASP A 163 2.38 11.92 -6.35
N TYR A 164 1.16 11.49 -6.62
CA TYR A 164 0.67 10.14 -6.34
C TYR A 164 1.51 9.07 -7.05
N VAL A 165 1.76 9.20 -8.35
CA VAL A 165 2.54 8.22 -9.13
C VAL A 165 3.99 8.17 -8.64
N MET A 166 4.55 9.30 -8.25
CA MET A 166 5.94 9.44 -7.83
C MET A 166 6.20 9.07 -6.36
N ARG A 167 5.15 8.91 -5.54
CA ARG A 167 5.22 8.79 -4.06
C ARG A 167 6.21 7.74 -3.54
N GLY A 168 6.31 6.60 -4.22
CA GLY A 168 7.17 5.49 -3.80
C GLY A 168 8.65 5.69 -4.16
N GLY A 169 9.00 6.73 -4.93
CA GLY A 169 10.38 6.98 -5.37
C GLY A 169 10.96 5.96 -6.37
N ARG A 170 10.20 4.92 -6.74
CA ARG A 170 10.61 3.87 -7.70
C ARG A 170 10.46 4.30 -9.16
N ILE A 171 9.58 5.26 -9.41
CA ILE A 171 9.36 5.86 -10.72
C ILE A 171 10.10 7.19 -10.73
N SER A 172 11.03 7.36 -11.68
CA SER A 172 11.62 8.66 -11.97
C SER A 172 10.77 9.40 -13.00
N HIS A 173 10.96 10.72 -13.10
CA HIS A 173 10.29 11.53 -14.11
C HIS A 173 10.53 10.98 -15.53
N GLU A 174 11.80 10.69 -15.87
CA GLU A 174 12.18 10.08 -17.15
C GLU A 174 11.48 8.75 -17.41
N ARG A 175 11.39 7.89 -16.39
CA ARG A 175 10.72 6.60 -16.52
C ARG A 175 9.21 6.78 -16.72
N LEU A 176 8.61 7.75 -16.04
CA LEU A 176 7.20 8.09 -16.21
C LEU A 176 6.93 8.66 -17.61
N LYS A 177 7.81 9.53 -18.10
CA LYS A 177 7.73 10.14 -19.44
C LYS A 177 7.80 9.07 -20.52
N LYS A 178 8.68 8.09 -20.37
CA LYS A 178 8.75 6.93 -21.29
C LYS A 178 7.50 6.06 -21.25
N ARG A 179 6.91 5.84 -20.07
CA ARG A 179 5.75 4.95 -19.90
C ARG A 179 4.41 5.61 -20.23
N SER A 180 4.30 6.91 -20.00
CA SER A 180 3.05 7.69 -20.10
C SER A 180 3.36 9.12 -20.60
N PRO A 181 3.82 9.25 -21.86
CA PRO A 181 4.31 10.54 -22.39
C PRO A 181 3.24 11.63 -22.40
N GLY A 182 2.00 11.29 -22.78
CA GLY A 182 0.88 12.24 -22.78
C GLY A 182 0.52 12.76 -21.39
N PHE A 183 0.66 11.92 -20.36
CA PHE A 183 0.46 12.34 -18.98
C PHE A 183 1.54 13.34 -18.55
N VAL A 184 2.81 13.03 -18.81
CA VAL A 184 3.90 13.94 -18.43
C VAL A 184 3.82 15.28 -19.16
N ALA A 185 3.53 15.28 -20.47
CA ALA A 185 3.34 16.51 -21.23
C ALA A 185 2.19 17.36 -20.67
N GLY A 186 1.07 16.73 -20.31
CA GLY A 186 -0.09 17.42 -19.72
C GLY A 186 0.19 18.03 -18.34
N TYR A 187 1.04 17.37 -17.54
CA TYR A 187 1.53 17.88 -16.27
C TYR A 187 2.52 19.04 -16.46
N GLU A 188 3.54 18.89 -17.31
CA GLU A 188 4.56 19.90 -17.58
C GLU A 188 3.93 21.23 -18.06
N ALA A 189 2.98 21.16 -19.01
CA ALA A 189 2.29 22.34 -19.52
C ALA A 189 1.59 23.16 -18.43
N ARG A 190 0.95 22.48 -17.46
CA ARG A 190 0.23 23.15 -16.35
C ARG A 190 1.16 23.69 -15.28
N MET A 191 2.31 23.07 -15.07
CA MET A 191 3.31 23.60 -14.15
C MET A 191 3.95 24.87 -14.71
N VAL A 192 4.24 24.94 -16.01
CA VAL A 192 4.75 26.16 -16.67
C VAL A 192 3.75 27.31 -16.56
N SER A 193 2.46 27.06 -16.78
CA SER A 193 1.41 28.09 -16.62
C SER A 193 1.29 28.60 -15.18
N ARG A 194 1.60 27.78 -14.17
CA ARG A 194 1.59 28.19 -12.75
C ARG A 194 2.77 29.09 -12.39
N THR A 195 3.96 28.84 -12.93
CA THR A 195 5.14 29.68 -12.68
C THR A 195 5.07 31.02 -13.40
N ALA A 196 4.29 31.11 -14.47
CA ALA A 196 4.06 32.33 -15.25
C ALA A 196 2.94 33.23 -14.68
N ALA A 197 2.17 32.77 -13.69
CA ALA A 197 1.15 33.58 -13.04
C ALA A 197 1.81 34.53 -12.01
N PRO A 198 1.51 35.85 -12.02
CA PRO A 198 2.03 36.77 -11.00
C PRO A 198 1.52 36.38 -9.61
N PRO A 199 2.28 36.66 -8.53
CA PRO A 199 1.82 36.38 -7.18
C PRO A 199 0.52 37.13 -6.91
N ALA A 200 -0.47 36.43 -6.35
CA ALA A 200 -1.70 37.06 -5.89
C ALA A 200 -1.35 38.09 -4.80
N GLY A 201 -1.64 39.36 -5.09
CA GLY A 201 -1.46 40.49 -4.18
C GLY A 201 -2.50 40.57 -3.08
#